data_AF-A0A2D8CCP7-F1
#
_entry.id   AF-A0A2D8CCP7-F1
#
_cell.length_a   1.000
_cell.length_b   1.000
_cell.length_c   1.000
_cell.angle_alpha   90.00
_cell.angle_beta   90.00
_cell.angle_gamma   90.00
#
_symmetry.space_group_name_H-M   'P 1'
#
loop_
_entity.id
_entity.type
_entity.pdbx_description
1 polymer ?
#
loop_
_entity_poly.entity_id
_entity_poly.type
_entity_poly.pdbx_seq_one_letter_code
_entity_poly.pdbx_strand_id
1 'polypeptide(L)'
;MLSEDQFKFITCEPVLKETLFLTNNNPAVVNAISGMMDENLLEIESALSLFKKEVFQLMQKYHDQNTSLADISLLALYNNTDEASLLTTDSDFLVYRDLQGKPLNLISPYKT
;
A
#
# COMPACT_ATOMS: atom_id res chain seq x y z
N MET A 1 0.82 -30.77 7.88
CA MET A 1 0.59 -29.40 8.38
C MET A 1 1.26 -28.51 7.37
N LEU A 2 0.50 -27.91 6.47
CA LEU A 2 1.04 -26.97 5.48
C LEU A 2 1.59 -25.77 6.26
N SER A 3 2.75 -25.25 5.87
CA SER A 3 3.42 -24.14 6.57
C SER A 3 2.53 -22.90 6.60
N GLU A 4 2.57 -22.17 7.72
CA GLU A 4 1.80 -20.96 8.04
C GLU A 4 2.21 -19.72 7.22
N ASP A 5 2.73 -19.88 6.01
CA ASP A 5 2.97 -18.74 5.11
C ASP A 5 1.67 -18.48 4.32
N GLN A 6 0.65 -18.01 5.03
CA GLN A 6 -0.59 -17.58 4.40
C GLN A 6 -0.35 -16.22 3.76
N PHE A 7 -0.26 -16.20 2.42
CA PHE A 7 -0.19 -14.97 1.64
C PHE A 7 -1.34 -14.03 2.03
N LYS A 8 -0.99 -12.80 2.45
CA LYS A 8 -1.94 -11.78 2.90
C LYS A 8 -1.63 -10.46 2.23
N PHE A 9 -2.67 -9.76 1.77
CA PHE A 9 -2.52 -8.39 1.31
C PHE A 9 -2.46 -7.46 2.51
N ILE A 10 -1.48 -6.56 2.54
CA ILE A 10 -1.42 -5.47 3.51
C ILE A 10 -1.75 -4.17 2.78
N THR A 11 -2.64 -3.37 3.35
CA THR A 11 -2.94 -2.01 2.89
C THR A 11 -3.06 -1.06 4.08
N CYS A 12 -3.45 0.19 3.85
CA CYS A 12 -3.58 1.20 4.89
C CYS A 12 -4.90 1.97 4.79
N GLU A 13 -5.28 2.68 5.86
CA GLU A 13 -6.53 3.45 5.92
C GLU A 13 -6.63 4.54 4.83
N PRO A 14 -5.56 5.26 4.44
CA PRO A 14 -5.61 6.19 3.32
C PRO A 14 -6.06 5.54 2.00
N VAL A 15 -5.57 4.33 1.69
CA VAL A 15 -5.99 3.56 0.49
C VAL A 15 -7.44 3.14 0.59
N LEU A 16 -7.89 2.68 1.76
CA LEU A 16 -9.30 2.37 2.00
C LEU A 16 -10.18 3.61 1.81
N LYS A 17 -9.77 4.76 2.35
CA LYS A 17 -10.50 6.02 2.21
C LYS A 17 -10.64 6.41 0.74
N GLU A 18 -9.59 6.30 -0.06
CA GLU A 18 -9.64 6.62 -1.48
C GLU A 18 -10.49 5.63 -2.26
N THR A 19 -10.35 4.34 -1.98
CA THR A 19 -11.16 3.28 -2.59
C THR A 19 -12.65 3.52 -2.34
N LEU A 20 -13.04 3.78 -1.09
CA LEU A 20 -14.44 4.04 -0.74
C LEU A 20 -14.94 5.36 -1.33
N PHE A 21 -14.10 6.40 -1.37
CA PHE A 21 -14.45 7.68 -2.00
C PHE A 21 -14.67 7.55 -3.51
N LEU A 22 -13.73 6.93 -4.23
CA LEU A 22 -13.80 6.76 -5.69
C LEU A 22 -14.94 5.84 -6.12
N THR A 23 -15.28 4.85 -5.30
CA THR A 23 -16.40 3.94 -5.55
C THR A 23 -17.74 4.47 -5.02
N ASN A 24 -17.75 5.68 -4.46
CA ASN A 24 -18.93 6.30 -3.85
C ASN A 24 -19.64 5.38 -2.83
N ASN A 25 -18.84 4.73 -1.96
CA ASN A 25 -19.30 3.76 -0.97
C ASN A 25 -20.17 2.63 -1.57
N ASN A 26 -19.84 2.16 -2.78
CA ASN A 26 -20.57 1.09 -3.43
C ASN A 26 -20.70 -0.13 -2.46
N PRO A 27 -21.91 -0.61 -2.15
CA PRO A 27 -22.10 -1.71 -1.20
C PRO A 27 -21.35 -2.99 -1.56
N ALA A 28 -21.18 -3.30 -2.84
CA ALA A 28 -20.42 -4.47 -3.27
C ALA A 28 -18.93 -4.35 -2.94
N VAL A 29 -18.35 -3.14 -3.05
CA VAL A 29 -16.96 -2.86 -2.69
C VAL A 29 -16.77 -2.96 -1.18
N VAL A 30 -17.69 -2.36 -0.40
CA VAL A 30 -17.65 -2.44 1.07
C VAL A 30 -17.74 -3.89 1.53
N ASN A 31 -18.67 -4.67 0.98
CA ASN A 31 -18.83 -6.08 1.32
C ASN A 31 -17.60 -6.91 0.92
N ALA A 32 -16.98 -6.63 -0.24
CA ALA A 32 -15.78 -7.33 -0.67
C ALA A 32 -14.60 -7.06 0.27
N ILE A 33 -14.36 -5.79 0.65
CA ILE A 33 -13.29 -5.43 1.59
C ILE A 33 -13.53 -6.09 2.94
N SER A 34 -14.74 -5.98 3.50
CA SER A 34 -15.09 -6.60 4.79
C SER A 34 -14.90 -8.12 4.74
N GLY A 35 -15.38 -8.78 3.68
CA GLY A 35 -15.24 -10.22 3.52
C GLY A 35 -13.77 -10.66 3.43
N MET A 36 -12.93 -9.91 2.70
CA MET A 36 -11.49 -10.19 2.65
C MET A 36 -10.81 -10.04 4.01
N MET A 37 -11.24 -9.07 4.83
CA MET A 37 -10.74 -8.92 6.20
C MET A 37 -11.20 -10.07 7.10
N ASP A 38 -12.47 -10.45 7.03
CA ASP A 38 -13.05 -11.56 7.80
C ASP A 38 -12.38 -12.91 7.46
N GLU A 39 -11.97 -13.09 6.21
CA GLU A 39 -11.23 -14.28 5.73
C GLU A 39 -9.71 -14.21 5.96
N ASN A 40 -9.21 -13.16 6.64
CA ASN A 40 -7.78 -12.89 6.84
C ASN A 40 -6.95 -12.76 5.54
N LEU A 41 -7.58 -12.42 4.43
CA LEU A 41 -6.93 -12.16 3.15
C LEU A 41 -6.38 -10.73 3.03
N LEU A 42 -6.96 -9.79 3.80
CA LEU A 42 -6.57 -8.38 3.82
C LEU A 42 -6.29 -7.90 5.25
N GLU A 43 -5.13 -7.28 5.46
CA GLU A 43 -4.76 -6.57 6.68
C GLU A 43 -4.75 -5.06 6.45
N ILE A 44 -5.23 -4.31 7.43
CA ILE A 44 -5.13 -2.85 7.45
C ILE A 44 -4.10 -2.44 8.49
N GLU A 45 -2.99 -1.87 8.03
CA GLU A 45 -1.94 -1.33 8.89
C GLU A 45 -1.88 0.18 8.82
N SER A 46 -1.76 0.80 10.00
CA SER A 46 -1.62 2.25 10.13
C SER A 46 -0.17 2.67 10.01
N ALA A 47 0.28 2.97 8.77
CA ALA A 47 1.64 3.44 8.50
C ALA A 47 2.02 4.68 9.34
N LEU A 48 1.07 5.58 9.61
CA LEU A 48 1.32 6.74 10.47
C LEU A 48 1.52 6.38 11.94
N SER A 49 0.88 5.31 12.42
CA SER A 49 1.05 4.83 13.79
C SER A 49 2.37 4.09 13.96
N LEU A 50 2.76 3.30 12.96
CA LEU A 50 3.95 2.46 12.98
C LEU A 50 5.22 3.23 12.59
N PHE A 51 5.15 4.06 11.54
CA PHE A 51 6.29 4.64 10.83
C PHE A 51 6.16 6.15 10.62
N LYS A 52 5.53 6.86 11.58
CA LYS A 52 5.25 8.31 11.52
C LYS A 52 6.37 9.15 10.90
N LYS A 53 7.59 8.98 11.40
CA LYS A 53 8.74 9.79 10.97
C LYS A 53 9.07 9.55 9.51
N GLU A 54 9.08 8.29 9.09
CA GLU A 54 9.37 7.91 7.71
C GLU A 54 8.30 8.44 6.75
N VAL A 55 7.02 8.30 7.09
CA VAL A 55 5.91 8.83 6.28
C VAL A 55 6.12 10.32 5.98
N PHE A 56 6.37 11.16 6.99
CA PHE A 56 6.56 12.60 6.75
C PHE A 56 7.89 12.93 6.04
N GLN A 57 8.93 12.12 6.21
CA GLN A 57 10.17 12.27 5.46
C GLN A 57 10.00 11.94 3.98
N LEU A 58 9.28 10.86 3.67
CA LEU A 58 8.96 10.46 2.31
C LEU A 58 8.04 11.47 1.63
N MET A 59 7.04 12.01 2.34
CA MET A 59 6.20 13.10 1.81
C MET A 59 7.02 14.33 1.43
N GLN A 60 8.02 14.72 2.24
CA GLN A 60 8.94 15.81 1.90
C GLN A 60 9.84 15.44 0.71
N LYS A 61 10.37 14.22 0.68
CA LYS A 61 11.24 13.73 -0.39
C LYS A 61 10.54 13.76 -1.75
N TYR A 62 9.27 13.37 -1.80
CA TYR A 62 8.48 13.25 -3.03
C TYR A 62 7.47 14.40 -3.21
N HIS A 63 7.69 15.54 -2.56
CA HIS A 63 6.78 16.70 -2.61
C HIS A 63 6.62 17.31 -4.00
N ASP A 64 7.64 17.20 -4.85
CA ASP A 64 7.63 17.68 -6.25
C ASP A 64 6.84 16.74 -7.20
N GLN A 65 6.37 15.59 -6.70
CA GLN A 65 5.52 14.66 -7.43
C GLN A 65 4.05 14.84 -6.98
N ASN A 66 3.09 14.34 -7.75
CA ASN A 66 1.66 14.35 -7.39
C ASN A 66 1.32 13.28 -6.32
N THR A 67 2.16 13.19 -5.29
CA THR A 67 2.13 12.17 -4.25
C THR A 67 0.95 12.35 -3.31
N SER A 68 0.25 11.25 -3.00
CA SER A 68 -0.79 11.21 -1.97
C SER A 68 -0.27 10.65 -0.63
N LEU A 69 -1.07 10.81 0.43
CA LEU A 69 -0.82 10.10 1.69
C LEU A 69 -0.98 8.57 1.52
N ALA A 70 -1.80 8.11 0.57
CA ALA A 70 -1.97 6.69 0.28
C ALA A 70 -0.67 6.09 -0.28
N ASP A 71 -0.06 6.76 -1.27
CA ASP A 71 1.17 6.28 -1.90
C ASP A 71 2.32 6.16 -0.89
N ILE A 72 2.48 7.19 -0.06
CA ILE A 72 3.57 7.25 0.92
C ILE A 72 3.33 6.31 2.09
N SER A 73 2.07 6.10 2.48
CA SER A 73 1.75 5.10 3.51
C SER A 73 2.09 3.70 3.01
N LEU A 74 1.74 3.36 1.75
CA LEU A 74 2.13 2.08 1.14
C LEU A 74 3.65 1.94 0.99
N LEU A 75 4.35 3.02 0.60
CA LEU A 75 5.80 3.00 0.49
C LEU A 75 6.49 2.78 1.86
N ALA A 76 5.97 3.41 2.93
CA ALA A 76 6.48 3.20 4.28
C ALA A 76 6.24 1.77 4.76
N LEU A 77 5.06 1.20 4.50
CA LEU A 77 4.80 -0.22 4.80
C LEU A 77 5.74 -1.13 4.00
N TYR A 78 5.85 -0.93 2.69
CA TYR A 78 6.76 -1.68 1.81
C TYR A 78 8.21 -1.67 2.32
N ASN A 79 8.72 -0.51 2.75
CA ASN A 79 10.09 -0.39 3.25
C ASN A 79 10.35 -1.13 4.57
N ASN A 80 9.30 -1.39 5.35
CA ASN A 80 9.38 -2.03 6.66
C ASN A 80 8.79 -3.45 6.67
N THR A 81 8.48 -4.01 5.51
CA THR A 81 8.04 -5.39 5.33
C THR A 81 9.13 -6.18 4.60
N ASP A 82 9.62 -7.25 5.22
CA ASP A 82 10.63 -8.11 4.62
C ASP A 82 10.09 -8.79 3.36
N GLU A 83 10.91 -8.82 2.30
CA GLU A 83 10.61 -9.47 1.01
C GLU A 83 9.29 -8.99 0.34
N ALA A 84 8.89 -7.74 0.60
CA ALA A 84 7.65 -7.19 0.07
C ALA A 84 7.61 -7.08 -1.46
N SER A 85 6.41 -7.25 -2.02
CA SER A 85 6.04 -6.86 -3.38
C SER A 85 4.87 -5.90 -3.31
N LEU A 86 4.88 -4.83 -4.13
CA LEU A 86 3.80 -3.85 -4.16
C LEU A 86 2.91 -4.06 -5.38
N LEU A 87 1.63 -4.36 -5.14
CA LEU A 87 0.61 -4.47 -6.18
C LEU A 87 0.01 -3.08 -6.45
N THR A 88 0.07 -2.62 -7.69
CA THR A 88 -0.55 -1.34 -8.07
C THR A 88 -0.91 -1.29 -9.56
N THR A 89 -1.96 -0.52 -9.88
CA THR A 89 -2.29 -0.12 -11.25
C THR A 89 -1.95 1.34 -11.52
N ASP A 90 -1.30 2.02 -10.58
CA ASP A 90 -0.86 3.40 -10.73
C ASP A 90 0.61 3.47 -11.18
N SER A 91 0.85 4.17 -12.30
CA SER A 91 2.19 4.32 -12.86
C SER A 91 3.10 5.22 -12.03
N ASP A 92 2.54 6.04 -11.14
CA ASP A 92 3.33 6.96 -10.31
C ASP A 92 4.29 6.20 -9.36
N PHE A 93 3.98 4.94 -9.04
CA PHE A 93 4.86 4.05 -8.28
C PHE A 93 6.18 3.70 -8.98
N LEU A 94 6.31 3.94 -10.29
CA LEU A 94 7.58 3.79 -11.01
C LEU A 94 8.65 4.82 -10.58
N VAL A 95 8.24 5.92 -9.94
CA VAL A 95 9.16 6.99 -9.47
C VAL A 95 9.70 6.69 -8.08
N TYR A 96 8.93 6.01 -7.23
CA TYR A 96 9.35 5.69 -5.87
C TYR A 96 10.53 4.69 -5.84
N ARG A 97 11.31 4.76 -4.76
CA ARG A 97 12.51 3.95 -4.58
C ARG A 97 12.53 3.39 -3.16
N ASP A 98 13.04 2.17 -3.04
CA ASP A 98 13.24 1.52 -1.73
C ASP A 98 14.31 2.23 -0.89
N LEU A 99 14.54 1.73 0.32
CA LEU A 99 15.55 2.28 1.24
C LEU A 99 16.98 2.24 0.69
N GLN A 100 17.27 1.39 -0.31
CA GLN A 100 18.58 1.32 -0.99
C GLN A 100 18.62 2.15 -2.29
N GLY A 101 17.56 2.88 -2.62
CA GLY A 101 17.47 3.70 -3.82
C GLY A 101 17.18 2.91 -5.10
N LYS A 102 16.77 1.64 -5.01
CA LYS A 102 16.41 0.80 -6.16
C LYS A 102 14.93 0.95 -6.52
N PRO A 103 14.53 0.65 -7.76
CA PRO A 103 13.12 0.53 -8.13
C PRO A 103 12.40 -0.47 -7.21
N LEU A 104 11.14 -0.17 -6.89
CA LEU A 104 10.29 -1.06 -6.10
C LEU A 104 10.06 -2.39 -6.83
N ASN A 105 9.89 -3.47 -6.09
CA ASN A 105 9.43 -4.73 -6.62
C ASN A 105 7.92 -4.66 -6.87
N LEU A 106 7.53 -4.29 -8.09
CA LEU A 106 6.14 -4.04 -8.46
C LEU A 106 5.48 -5.24 -9.13
N ILE A 107 4.25 -5.55 -8.70
CA ILE A 107 3.28 -6.33 -9.47
C ILE A 107 2.37 -5.30 -10.15
N SER A 108 2.64 -4.97 -11.41
CA SER A 108 1.93 -3.90 -12.12
C SER A 108 1.84 -4.17 -13.63
N PRO A 109 0.93 -3.51 -14.35
CA PRO A 109 0.87 -3.60 -15.81
C PRO A 109 1.99 -2.81 -16.52
N TYR A 110 2.79 -2.04 -15.77
CA TYR A 110 3.86 -1.20 -16.33
C TYR A 110 5.20 -1.91 -16.25
N LYS A 111 6.09 -1.64 -17.21
CA LYS A 111 7.44 -2.19 -17.22
C LYS A 111 8.35 -1.38 -16.30
N THR A 112 9.06 -2.07 -15.42
CA THR A 112 10.18 -1.57 -14.62
C THR A 112 11.48 -1.48 -15.42
#